data_AF-A0A9R1N7Z6-F1
#
_entry.id   AF-A0A9R1N7Z6-F1
#
_cell.length_a   1.000
_cell.length_b   1.000
_cell.length_c   1.000
_cell.angle_alpha   90.00
_cell.angle_beta   90.00
_cell.angle_gamma   90.00
#
_symmetry.space_group_name_H-M   'P 1'
#
loop_
_entity.id
_entity.type
_entity.pdbx_description
1 polymer ?
#
loop_
_entity_poly.entity_id
_entity_poly.type
_entity_poly.pdbx_seq_one_letter_code
_entity_poly.pdbx_strand_id
1 'polypeptide(L)'
;MRPVKCVAFEGILTGRRFYGCPVQENGVNCGVVEWVDGPWPPVLQRCLSKLWEMFHEQNCGRVLDNEKFEKELSKLRTENDKLHIEDTKLVEDLSKMFYWQDGRVDKKVYQKQMEEEDFEKKKEVEEKVRLEVQMEKLKLAKE
;
A
#
# COMPACT_ATOMS: atom_id res chain seq x y z
N MET A 1 -4.81 -10.93 -45.83
CA MET A 1 -5.21 -11.28 -44.44
C MET A 1 -6.43 -12.19 -44.52
N ARG A 2 -6.52 -13.27 -43.75
CA ARG A 2 -7.72 -14.15 -43.78
C ARG A 2 -8.77 -13.64 -42.78
N PRO A 3 -10.05 -13.54 -43.17
CA PRO A 3 -11.10 -13.14 -42.25
C PRO A 3 -11.35 -14.20 -41.17
N VAL A 4 -11.74 -13.75 -39.98
CA VAL A 4 -12.08 -14.60 -38.84
C VAL A 4 -13.59 -14.76 -38.77
N LYS A 5 -14.07 -15.97 -38.50
CA LYS A 5 -15.48 -16.26 -38.26
C LYS A 5 -15.82 -16.00 -36.80
N CYS A 6 -16.77 -15.10 -36.56
CA CYS A 6 -17.20 -14.66 -35.25
C CYS A 6 -18.70 -14.85 -35.06
N VAL A 7 -19.15 -14.75 -33.80
CA VAL A 7 -20.56 -14.74 -33.39
C VAL A 7 -20.80 -13.45 -32.63
N ALA A 8 -21.88 -12.74 -32.94
CA ALA A 8 -22.27 -11.55 -32.20
C ALA A 8 -22.97 -11.94 -30.88
N PHE A 9 -22.68 -11.21 -29.82
CA PHE A 9 -23.18 -11.49 -28.47
C PHE A 9 -24.05 -10.38 -27.90
N GLU A 10 -24.43 -9.37 -28.69
CA GLU A 10 -25.12 -8.19 -28.16
C GLU A 10 -26.44 -7.90 -28.90
N GLY A 11 -27.44 -7.49 -28.12
CA GLY A 11 -28.73 -7.02 -28.61
C GLY A 11 -29.43 -7.99 -29.56
N ILE A 12 -30.08 -7.44 -30.60
CA ILE A 12 -30.79 -8.23 -31.62
C ILE A 12 -29.86 -9.06 -32.51
N LEU A 13 -28.54 -8.87 -32.42
CA LEU A 13 -27.57 -9.60 -33.23
C LEU A 13 -27.07 -10.86 -32.51
N THR A 14 -27.43 -11.05 -31.25
CA THR A 14 -27.05 -12.21 -30.44
C THR A 14 -27.22 -13.52 -31.21
N GLY A 15 -26.14 -14.30 -31.29
CA GLY A 15 -26.06 -15.58 -31.97
C GLY A 15 -25.81 -15.52 -33.48
N ARG A 16 -25.85 -14.34 -34.12
CA ARG A 16 -25.61 -14.22 -35.57
C ARG A 16 -24.12 -14.31 -35.89
N ARG A 17 -23.80 -15.05 -36.96
CA ARG A 17 -22.41 -15.24 -37.42
C ARG A 17 -22.01 -14.20 -38.44
N PHE A 18 -20.77 -13.74 -38.35
CA PHE A 18 -20.17 -12.81 -39.30
C PHE A 18 -18.69 -13.13 -39.53
N TYR A 19 -18.16 -12.69 -40.65
CA TYR A 19 -16.73 -12.61 -40.90
C TYR A 19 -16.23 -11.21 -40.52
N GLY A 20 -15.15 -11.14 -39.76
CA GLY A 20 -14.49 -9.91 -39.36
C GLY A 20 -13.01 -9.93 -39.66
N CYS A 21 -12.38 -8.75 -39.66
CA CYS A 21 -10.94 -8.64 -39.67
C CYS A 21 -10.36 -9.22 -38.36
N PRO A 22 -9.22 -9.93 -38.40
CA PRO A 22 -8.50 -10.29 -37.19
C PRO A 22 -8.24 -9.05 -36.32
N VAL A 23 -8.47 -9.17 -35.01
CA VAL A 23 -8.14 -8.11 -34.06
C VAL A 23 -6.63 -7.89 -34.10
N GLN A 24 -6.21 -6.63 -34.29
CA GLN A 24 -4.79 -6.27 -34.30
C GLN A 24 -4.20 -6.38 -32.87
N GLU A 25 -2.87 -6.41 -32.74
CA GLU A 25 -2.19 -6.57 -31.44
C GLU A 25 -2.54 -5.47 -30.41
N ASN A 26 -2.98 -4.30 -30.88
CA ASN A 26 -3.47 -3.19 -30.05
C ASN A 26 -4.95 -3.33 -29.63
N GLY A 27 -5.60 -4.45 -29.93
CA GLY A 27 -7.01 -4.69 -29.62
C GLY A 27 -8.01 -4.00 -30.57
N VAL A 28 -7.54 -3.33 -31.62
CA VAL A 28 -8.41 -2.58 -32.54
C VAL A 28 -8.86 -3.47 -33.71
N ASN A 29 -10.18 -3.56 -33.89
CA ASN A 29 -10.81 -4.13 -35.09
C ASN A 29 -10.99 -3.02 -36.14
N CYS A 30 -10.77 -3.31 -37.43
CA CYS A 30 -11.00 -2.35 -38.51
C CYS A 30 -12.49 -2.03 -38.79
N GLY A 31 -13.43 -2.64 -38.05
CA GLY A 31 -14.87 -2.35 -38.10
C GLY A 31 -15.61 -2.98 -39.30
N VAL A 32 -14.88 -3.58 -40.24
CA VAL A 32 -15.47 -4.23 -41.42
C VAL A 32 -15.99 -5.60 -41.03
N VAL A 33 -17.29 -5.82 -41.29
CA VAL A 33 -17.96 -7.09 -41.03
C VAL A 33 -18.81 -7.51 -42.23
N GLU A 34 -18.86 -8.81 -42.48
CA GLU A 34 -19.75 -9.42 -43.47
C GLU A 34 -20.61 -10.49 -42.77
N TRP A 35 -21.93 -10.33 -42.82
CA TRP A 35 -22.84 -11.25 -42.13
C TRP A 35 -23.04 -12.55 -42.90
N VAL A 36 -22.84 -13.67 -42.22
CA VAL A 36 -23.11 -15.01 -42.76
C VAL A 36 -24.59 -15.32 -42.66
N ASP A 37 -25.20 -14.99 -41.52
CA ASP A 37 -26.62 -15.24 -41.28
C ASP A 37 -27.43 -14.02 -41.72
N GLY A 38 -28.62 -14.27 -42.29
CA GLY A 38 -29.61 -13.23 -42.52
C GLY A 38 -30.09 -12.57 -41.22
N PRO A 39 -30.83 -11.46 -41.30
CA PRO A 39 -31.45 -10.88 -40.11
C PRO A 39 -32.40 -11.89 -39.47
N TRP A 40 -32.47 -11.87 -38.14
CA TRP A 40 -33.44 -12.71 -37.45
C TRP A 40 -34.87 -12.35 -37.85
N PRO A 41 -35.80 -13.32 -37.84
CA PRO A 41 -37.21 -13.01 -38.01
C PRO A 41 -37.67 -11.97 -36.98
N PRO A 42 -38.66 -11.10 -37.30
CA PRO A 42 -39.09 -10.02 -36.41
C PRO A 42 -39.50 -10.48 -35.01
N VAL A 43 -40.07 -11.69 -34.90
CA VAL A 43 -40.42 -12.28 -33.60
C VAL A 43 -39.17 -12.50 -32.74
N LEU A 44 -38.13 -13.10 -33.31
CA LEU A 44 -36.89 -13.38 -32.58
C LEU A 44 -36.13 -12.09 -32.25
N GLN A 45 -36.14 -11.09 -33.14
CA GLN A 45 -35.57 -9.78 -32.82
C GLN A 45 -36.24 -9.16 -31.58
N ARG A 46 -37.57 -9.19 -31.50
CA ARG A 46 -38.32 -8.70 -30.32
C ARG A 46 -37.99 -9.48 -29.06
N CYS A 47 -37.92 -10.81 -29.14
CA CYS A 47 -37.54 -11.65 -28.01
C CYS A 47 -36.12 -11.31 -27.51
N LEU A 48 -35.15 -11.18 -28.42
CA LEU A 48 -33.77 -10.81 -28.06
C LEU A 48 -33.70 -9.42 -27.45
N SER A 49 -34.38 -8.42 -28.03
CA SER A 49 -34.47 -7.08 -27.42
C SER A 49 -34.99 -7.16 -26.00
N LYS A 50 -36.08 -7.92 -25.76
CA LYS A 50 -36.67 -8.01 -24.43
C LYS A 50 -35.76 -8.71 -23.43
N LEU A 51 -35.08 -9.78 -23.85
CA LEU A 51 -34.10 -10.48 -23.01
C LEU A 51 -32.94 -9.56 -22.62
N TRP A 52 -32.44 -8.74 -23.54
CA TRP A 52 -31.38 -7.78 -23.26
C TRP A 52 -31.84 -6.65 -22.34
N GLU A 53 -33.05 -6.13 -22.50
CA GLU A 53 -33.65 -5.18 -21.56
C GLU A 53 -33.67 -5.76 -20.14
N MET A 54 -34.17 -7.00 -19.99
CA MET A 54 -34.23 -7.67 -18.68
C MET A 54 -32.84 -7.93 -18.10
N PHE A 55 -31.87 -8.33 -18.93
CA PHE A 55 -30.49 -8.54 -18.51
C PHE A 55 -29.85 -7.23 -18.02
N HIS A 56 -30.04 -6.13 -18.74
CA HIS A 56 -29.55 -4.82 -18.32
C HIS A 56 -30.21 -4.35 -17.03
N GLU A 57 -31.54 -4.49 -16.91
CA GLU A 57 -32.28 -4.12 -15.71
C GLU A 57 -31.81 -4.89 -14.47
N GLN A 58 -31.66 -6.22 -14.57
CA GLN A 58 -31.14 -7.04 -13.48
C GLN A 58 -29.68 -6.69 -13.12
N ASN A 59 -28.85 -6.42 -14.12
CA ASN A 59 -27.47 -6.02 -13.87
C ASN A 59 -27.34 -4.61 -13.30
N CYS A 60 -28.23 -3.69 -13.64
CA CYS A 60 -28.29 -2.35 -13.01
C CYS A 60 -28.50 -2.47 -11.50
N GLY A 61 -29.41 -3.33 -11.05
CA GLY A 61 -29.58 -3.63 -9.62
C GLY A 61 -28.30 -4.15 -8.98
N ARG A 62 -27.62 -5.10 -9.61
CA ARG A 62 -26.33 -5.65 -9.14
C ARG A 62 -25.22 -4.59 -9.10
N VAL A 63 -25.14 -3.69 -10.07
CA VAL A 63 -24.14 -2.62 -10.12
C VAL A 63 -24.35 -1.63 -8.97
N LEU A 64 -25.61 -1.24 -8.72
CA LEU A 64 -25.95 -0.34 -7.61
C LEU A 64 -25.66 -0.98 -6.25
N ASP A 65 -26.02 -2.26 -6.08
CA ASP A 65 -25.70 -3.01 -4.87
C ASP A 65 -24.18 -3.12 -4.68
N ASN A 66 -23.43 -3.44 -5.74
CA ASN A 66 -21.97 -3.51 -5.68
C ASN A 66 -21.33 -2.17 -5.31
N GLU A 67 -21.80 -1.05 -5.88
CA GLU A 67 -21.32 0.29 -5.51
C GLU A 67 -21.61 0.61 -4.03
N LYS A 68 -22.79 0.21 -3.53
CA LYS A 68 -23.14 0.37 -2.12
C LYS A 68 -22.22 -0.47 -1.22
N PHE A 69 -21.96 -1.73 -1.57
CA PHE A 69 -21.05 -2.61 -0.85
C PHE A 69 -19.61 -2.09 -0.87
N GLU A 70 -19.12 -1.58 -2.01
CA GLU A 70 -17.79 -0.98 -2.11
C GLU A 70 -17.65 0.27 -1.22
N LYS A 71 -18.69 1.11 -1.17
CA LYS A 71 -18.73 2.26 -0.23
C LYS A 71 -18.70 1.82 1.23
N GLU A 72 -19.36 0.73 1.58
CA GLU A 72 -19.32 0.20 2.95
C GLU A 72 -17.95 -0.41 3.28
N LEU A 73 -17.37 -1.19 2.37
CA LEU A 73 -16.03 -1.76 2.51
C LEU A 73 -14.95 -0.69 2.68
N SER A 74 -15.02 0.41 1.94
CA SER A 74 -14.05 1.52 2.08
C SER A 74 -14.12 2.19 3.46
N LYS A 75 -15.33 2.34 4.03
CA LYS A 75 -15.51 2.84 5.40
C LYS A 75 -14.90 1.89 6.42
N LEU A 76 -15.23 0.60 6.32
CA LEU A 76 -14.70 -0.44 7.22
C LEU A 76 -13.19 -0.53 7.14
N ARG A 77 -12.61 -0.40 5.94
CA ARG A 77 -11.16 -0.39 5.76
C ARG A 77 -10.50 0.80 6.45
N THR A 78 -11.09 1.99 6.32
CA THR A 78 -10.60 3.20 6.99
C THR A 78 -10.67 3.07 8.51
N GLU A 79 -11.74 2.48 9.04
CA GLU A 79 -11.89 2.24 10.47
C GLU A 79 -10.88 1.20 10.98
N ASN A 80 -10.65 0.14 10.22
CA ASN A 80 -9.64 -0.87 10.54
C ASN A 80 -8.23 -0.27 10.55
N ASP A 81 -7.87 0.55 9.55
CA ASP A 81 -6.58 1.23 9.51
C ASP A 81 -6.38 2.16 10.72
N LYS A 82 -7.43 2.86 11.17
CA LYS A 82 -7.39 3.67 12.40
C LYS A 82 -7.15 2.82 13.64
N LEU A 83 -7.91 1.75 13.79
CA LEU A 83 -7.76 0.82 14.92
C LEU A 83 -6.35 0.19 14.95
N HIS A 84 -5.81 -0.16 13.79
CA HIS A 84 -4.45 -0.69 13.69
C HIS A 84 -3.39 0.33 14.14
N ILE A 85 -3.56 1.61 13.78
CA ILE A 85 -2.67 2.69 14.23
C ILE A 85 -2.77 2.87 15.76
N GLU A 86 -3.99 2.85 16.31
CA GLU A 86 -4.23 2.97 17.75
C GLU A 86 -3.63 1.79 18.54
N ASP A 87 -3.84 0.56 18.06
CA ASP A 87 -3.28 -0.65 18.65
C ASP A 87 -1.75 -0.62 18.64
N THR A 88 -1.15 -0.25 17.51
CA THR A 88 0.30 -0.12 17.39
C THR A 88 0.85 0.89 18.40
N LYS A 89 0.20 2.04 18.55
CA LYS A 89 0.60 3.06 19.52
C LYS A 89 0.48 2.56 20.96
N LEU A 90 -0.60 1.86 21.30
CA LEU A 90 -0.79 1.29 22.63
C LEU A 90 0.32 0.26 22.94
N VAL A 91 0.67 -0.60 21.98
CA VAL A 91 1.76 -1.58 22.14
C VAL A 91 3.11 -0.88 22.34
N GLU A 92 3.38 0.20 21.61
CA GLU A 92 4.59 1.01 21.82
C GLU A 92 4.63 1.66 23.20
N ASP A 93 3.52 2.26 23.64
CA ASP A 93 3.44 2.96 24.93
C ASP A 93 3.51 1.97 26.11
N LEU A 94 2.90 0.79 25.98
CA LEU A 94 3.09 -0.33 26.92
C LEU A 94 4.56 -0.76 26.95
N SER A 95 5.18 -0.98 25.79
CA SER A 95 6.59 -1.37 25.71
C SER A 95 7.49 -0.35 26.39
N LYS A 96 7.27 0.96 26.13
CA LYS A 96 7.98 2.05 26.81
C LYS A 96 7.83 1.95 28.32
N MET A 97 6.61 1.78 28.84
CA MET A 97 6.37 1.64 30.28
C MET A 97 7.13 0.47 30.90
N PHE A 98 7.21 -0.68 30.22
CA PHE A 98 8.02 -1.81 30.70
C PHE A 98 9.52 -1.50 30.73
N TYR A 99 10.05 -0.73 29.78
CA TYR A 99 11.45 -0.27 29.83
C TYR A 99 11.74 0.66 31.01
N TRP A 100 10.78 1.51 31.40
CA TRP A 100 10.88 2.37 32.58
C TRP A 100 10.79 1.55 33.89
N GLN A 101 9.90 0.56 33.95
CA GLN A 101 9.74 -0.29 35.14
C GLN A 101 10.91 -1.26 35.38
N ASP A 102 11.57 -1.76 34.33
CA ASP A 102 12.67 -2.73 34.44
C ASP A 102 14.02 -2.07 34.83
N GLY A 103 14.03 -0.77 35.16
CA GLY A 103 15.19 -0.03 35.66
C GLY A 103 16.39 0.07 34.70
N ARG A 104 16.27 -0.44 33.46
CA ARG A 104 17.35 -0.45 32.47
C ARG A 104 17.72 0.94 31.97
N VAL A 105 16.75 1.84 31.88
CA VAL A 105 16.97 3.25 31.50
C VAL A 105 17.69 3.99 32.64
N ASP A 106 17.19 3.88 33.87
CA ASP A 106 17.83 4.47 35.06
C ASP A 106 19.26 3.97 35.27
N LYS A 107 19.49 2.65 35.10
CA LYS A 107 20.83 2.07 35.21
C LYS A 107 21.80 2.61 34.16
N LYS A 108 21.35 2.78 32.91
CA LYS A 108 22.18 3.36 31.84
C LYS A 108 22.50 4.84 32.09
N VAL A 109 21.55 5.60 32.63
CA VAL A 109 21.75 7.02 32.97
C VAL A 109 22.76 7.16 34.10
N TYR A 110 22.59 6.40 35.19
CA TYR A 110 23.54 6.39 36.31
C TYR A 110 24.95 5.96 35.88
N GLN A 111 25.05 4.93 35.05
CA GLN A 111 26.35 4.43 34.59
C GLN A 111 27.08 5.45 33.71
N LYS A 112 26.36 6.16 32.84
CA LYS A 112 26.93 7.23 32.02
C LYS A 112 27.39 8.44 32.85
N GLN A 113 26.65 8.82 33.88
CA GLN A 113 27.04 9.89 34.79
C GLN A 113 28.32 9.54 35.56
N MET A 114 28.43 8.30 36.03
CA MET A 114 29.65 7.80 36.68
C MET A 114 30.86 7.81 35.72
N GLU A 115 30.67 7.41 34.46
CA GLU A 115 31.73 7.43 33.44
C GLU A 115 32.19 8.86 33.10
N GLU A 116 31.27 9.82 33.03
CA GLU A 116 31.59 11.25 32.82
C GLU A 116 32.36 11.85 34.02
N GLU A 117 31.94 11.55 35.26
CA GLU A 117 32.65 12.02 36.47
C GLU A 117 34.08 11.45 36.56
N ASP A 118 34.27 10.16 36.27
CA ASP A 118 35.60 9.53 36.29
C ASP A 118 36.52 10.11 35.21
N PHE A 119 35.96 10.45 34.04
CA PHE A 119 36.70 11.08 32.96
C PHE A 119 37.17 12.50 33.34
N GLU A 120 36.32 13.27 34.03
CA GLU A 120 36.66 14.63 34.46
C GLU A 120 37.74 14.61 35.56
N LYS A 121 37.63 13.72 36.55
CA LYS A 121 38.67 13.53 37.59
C LYS A 121 40.00 13.11 36.98
N LYS A 122 39.98 12.28 35.94
CA LYS A 122 41.19 11.86 35.24
C LYS A 122 41.90 13.04 34.56
N LYS A 123 41.15 13.96 33.94
CA LYS A 123 41.71 15.19 33.36
C LYS A 123 42.34 16.09 34.43
N GLU A 124 41.67 16.28 35.58
CA GLU A 124 42.23 17.07 36.67
C GLU A 124 43.56 16.50 37.18
N VAL A 125 43.64 15.18 37.36
CA VAL A 125 44.87 14.52 37.78
C VAL A 125 45.97 14.68 36.73
N GLU A 126 45.65 14.51 35.45
CA GLU A 126 46.61 14.66 34.35
C GLU A 126 47.14 16.10 34.23
N GLU A 127 46.28 17.10 34.42
CA GLU A 127 46.69 18.50 34.48
C GLU A 127 47.60 18.78 35.67
N LYS A 128 47.24 18.27 36.86
CA LYS A 128 48.03 18.46 38.08
C LYS A 128 49.43 17.85 37.94
N VAL A 129 49.53 16.63 37.44
CA VAL A 129 50.81 15.96 37.15
C VAL A 129 51.63 16.75 36.13
N ARG A 130 50.99 17.29 35.09
CA ARG A 130 51.67 18.12 34.08
C ARG A 130 52.26 19.39 34.69
N LEU A 131 51.52 20.05 35.59
CA LEU A 131 52.00 21.24 36.30
C LEU A 131 53.17 20.90 37.25
N GLU A 132 53.09 19.79 37.98
CA GLU A 132 54.16 19.31 38.86
C GLU A 132 55.46 19.04 38.07
N VAL A 133 55.37 18.34 36.94
CA VAL A 133 56.52 18.09 36.04
C VAL A 133 57.11 19.40 35.51
N GLN A 134 56.27 20.38 35.14
CA GLN A 134 56.75 21.69 34.71
C GLN A 134 57.48 22.43 35.84
N MET A 135 56.93 22.40 37.05
CA MET A 135 57.57 23.01 38.22
C MET A 135 58.93 22.37 38.54
N GLU A 136 59.05 21.05 38.43
CA GLU A 136 60.29 20.34 38.72
C GLU A 136 61.37 20.62 37.66
N LYS A 137 60.99 20.71 36.38
CA LYS A 137 61.88 21.17 35.30
C LYS A 137 62.40 22.60 35.55
N LEU A 138 61.55 23.50 36.03
CA LEU A 138 61.95 24.87 36.35
C LEU A 138 62.89 24.97 37.57
N LYS A 139 62.79 24.03 38.51
CA LYS A 139 63.74 23.93 39.64
C LYS A 139 65.11 23.47 39.18
N LEU A 140 65.17 22.42 38.34
CA LEU A 140 66.41 21.87 37.80
C LEU A 140 67.14 22.81 36.83
N ALA A 141 66.44 23.75 36.18
CA ALA A 141 67.05 24.75 35.30
C ALA A 141 67.70 25.94 36.04
N LYS A 142 67.62 25.99 37.38
CA LYS A 142 68.18 27.05 38.22
C LYS A 142 69.39 26.62 39.06
N GLU A 143 69.81 25.35 38.94
CA GLU A 143 71.09 24.82 39.43
C GLU A 143 72.15 24.86 38.31
#